data_AF-A0A2T5PI08-F1
#
_entry.id   AF-A0A2T5PI08-F1
#
_cell.length_a   1.000
_cell.length_b   1.000
_cell.length_c   1.000
_cell.angle_alpha   90.00
_cell.angle_beta   90.00
_cell.angle_gamma   90.00
#
_symmetry.space_group_name_H-M   'P 1'
#
loop_
_entity.id
_entity.type
_entity.pdbx_description
1 polymer ?
#
loop_
_entity_poly.entity_id
_entity_poly.type
_entity_poly.pdbx_seq_one_letter_code
_entity_poly.pdbx_strand_id
1 'polypeptide(L)'
;MRPAEFTPEQIIQAGQALIEAGRKVTGFALRQRVGGGNPNRLKAIWDEHLAGQSVVQSEPVAELPVEVAEQLKVVTEALTDRLAALAVDLNDKAVKASERRVAEVVRAAGEQREQADSELADASQTVDDLEQKLDEKVELIESLEQQLASEKSARQAQAVELAQVRERLVAVEEAAGKAADQAAQREKELQADILDARRAEQASREREAQAVGALAAAEKQHVEDAEISQRLRLDLRKTGDELAKSRSDAENATAQLQSALEELQTARAEARAGLEYKAQLEAATQRITSAEERERDARQAAEKASGEAHQAQVALQATQARLESITRELETAQAAASEAKAELKEIRAEMKKPAAKKGDV
;
A
#
# COMPACT_ATOMS: atom_id res chain seq x y z
N MET A 1 123.04 14.31 77.61
CA MET A 1 123.50 14.75 78.94
C MET A 1 124.23 16.08 78.81
N ARG A 2 123.73 17.17 79.42
CA ARG A 2 124.56 18.35 79.74
C ARG A 2 125.11 18.13 81.16
N PRO A 3 126.42 18.32 81.43
CA PRO A 3 127.06 17.79 82.63
C PRO A 3 126.89 18.67 83.87
N ALA A 4 127.27 18.09 85.00
CA ALA A 4 127.28 18.63 86.36
C ALA A 4 127.84 20.07 86.47
N GLU A 5 127.08 20.95 87.11
CA GLU A 5 127.55 22.32 87.39
C GLU A 5 128.50 22.40 88.60
N PHE A 6 128.49 21.43 89.53
CA PHE A 6 129.34 21.43 90.74
C PHE A 6 129.67 20.00 91.20
N THR A 7 130.88 19.76 91.69
CA THR A 7 131.33 18.44 92.17
C THR A 7 130.87 18.16 93.61
N PRO A 8 130.65 16.89 94.01
CA PRO A 8 130.25 16.54 95.39
C PRO A 8 131.16 17.14 96.46
N GLU A 9 132.47 17.21 96.22
CA GLU A 9 133.47 17.73 97.14
C GLU A 9 133.31 19.25 97.36
N GLN A 10 132.96 20.00 96.31
CA GLN A 10 132.67 21.44 96.41
C GLN A 10 131.42 21.70 97.25
N ILE A 11 130.44 20.79 97.19
CA ILE A 11 129.19 20.87 97.95
C ILE A 11 129.47 20.55 99.43
N ILE A 12 130.30 19.55 99.70
CA ILE A 12 130.73 19.19 101.07
C ILE A 12 131.57 20.31 101.68
N GLN A 13 132.53 20.88 100.95
CA GLN A 13 133.31 22.03 101.41
C GLN A 13 132.42 23.26 101.68
N ALA A 14 131.43 23.53 100.83
CA ALA A 14 130.47 24.60 101.07
C ALA A 14 129.58 24.35 102.30
N GLY A 15 129.19 23.10 102.55
CA GLY A 15 128.45 22.71 103.75
C GLY A 15 129.29 22.82 105.02
N GLN A 16 130.56 22.39 104.99
CA GLN A 16 131.50 22.57 106.10
C GLN A 16 131.78 24.04 106.38
N ALA A 17 132.00 24.87 105.34
CA ALA A 17 132.19 26.32 105.49
C ALA A 17 130.93 27.03 106.05
N LEU A 18 129.72 26.51 105.79
CA LEU A 18 128.49 27.01 106.41
C LEU A 18 128.40 26.63 107.90
N ILE A 19 128.87 25.44 108.28
CA ILE A 19 129.00 25.02 109.68
C ILE A 19 130.03 25.89 110.42
N GLU A 20 131.22 26.10 109.84
CA GLU A 20 132.26 26.96 110.42
C GLU A 20 131.80 28.41 110.59
N ALA A 21 130.97 28.90 109.66
CA ALA A 21 130.33 30.21 109.76
C ALA A 21 129.13 30.26 110.72
N GLY A 22 128.81 29.17 111.43
CA GLY A 22 127.70 29.06 112.37
C GLY A 22 126.31 29.16 111.73
N ARG A 23 126.20 28.96 110.41
CA ARG A 23 124.92 29.05 109.67
C ARG A 23 124.34 27.67 109.41
N LYS A 24 123.00 27.57 109.44
CA LYS A 24 122.29 26.31 109.14
C LYS A 24 122.50 25.90 107.68
N VAL A 25 122.97 24.67 107.47
CA VAL A 25 123.14 24.10 106.13
C VAL A 25 121.77 23.73 105.55
N THR A 26 121.31 24.56 104.61
CA THR A 26 120.07 24.34 103.84
C THR A 26 120.41 24.30 102.36
N GLY A 27 119.59 23.66 101.52
CA GLY A 27 119.85 23.59 100.08
C GLY A 27 120.02 24.98 99.43
N PHE A 28 119.32 25.99 99.94
CA PHE A 28 119.46 27.37 99.49
C PHE A 28 120.76 28.03 99.98
N ALA A 29 121.17 27.80 101.24
CA ALA A 29 122.44 28.28 101.76
C ALA A 29 123.63 27.64 101.03
N LEU A 30 123.53 26.35 100.70
CA LEU A 30 124.50 25.64 99.85
C LEU A 30 124.54 26.26 98.46
N ARG A 31 123.40 26.52 97.82
CA ARG A 31 123.34 27.23 96.53
C ARG A 31 123.99 28.61 96.58
N GLN A 32 123.74 29.37 97.64
CA GLN A 32 124.29 30.71 97.80
C GLN A 32 125.82 30.69 98.00
N ARG A 33 126.35 29.64 98.61
CA ARG A 33 127.80 29.49 98.86
C ARG A 33 128.55 28.87 97.69
N VAL A 34 127.94 27.92 96.99
CA VAL A 34 128.47 27.23 95.80
C VAL A 34 128.33 28.09 94.53
N GLY A 35 127.38 29.05 94.52
CA GLY A 35 127.22 30.03 93.44
C GLY A 35 126.21 29.66 92.35
N GLY A 36 125.49 28.55 92.48
CA GLY A 36 124.50 28.10 91.49
C GLY A 36 123.97 26.68 91.76
N GLY A 37 123.21 26.12 90.82
CA GLY A 37 122.72 24.74 90.89
C GLY A 37 121.36 24.57 91.60
N ASN A 38 120.86 23.32 91.56
CA ASN A 38 119.56 22.93 92.13
C ASN A 38 119.67 22.69 93.65
N PRO A 39 118.99 23.47 94.52
CA PRO A 39 119.04 23.35 95.98
C PRO A 39 118.76 21.94 96.52
N ASN A 40 117.85 21.20 95.89
CA ASN A 40 117.46 19.87 96.35
C ASN A 40 118.58 18.85 96.15
N ARG A 41 119.32 18.96 95.04
CA ARG A 41 120.47 18.10 94.75
C ARG A 41 121.65 18.40 95.68
N LEU A 42 121.91 19.68 95.95
CA LEU A 42 122.97 20.10 96.88
C LEU A 42 122.71 19.60 98.29
N LYS A 43 121.45 19.73 98.75
CA LYS A 43 121.05 19.23 100.07
C LYS A 43 121.12 17.70 100.15
N ALA A 44 120.69 16.97 99.12
CA ALA A 44 120.75 15.51 99.11
C ALA A 44 122.17 14.96 99.29
N ILE A 45 123.15 15.51 98.57
CA ILE A 45 124.56 15.10 98.67
C ILE A 45 125.15 15.43 100.05
N TRP A 46 124.74 16.56 100.64
CA TRP A 46 125.15 16.95 101.99
C TRP A 46 124.54 16.04 103.07
N ASP A 47 123.25 15.74 102.96
CA ASP A 47 122.54 14.85 103.88
C ASP A 47 123.10 13.42 103.77
N GLU A 48 123.51 12.98 102.58
CA GLU A 48 124.20 11.70 102.36
C GLU A 48 125.58 11.66 103.04
N HIS A 49 126.37 12.74 102.98
CA HIS A 49 127.63 12.85 103.72
C HIS A 49 127.41 12.83 105.25
N LEU A 50 126.37 13.48 105.76
CA LEU A 50 126.00 13.45 107.19
C LEU A 50 125.58 12.03 107.63
N ALA A 51 124.77 11.35 106.82
CA ALA A 51 124.34 9.98 107.09
C ALA A 51 125.52 8.99 107.06
N GLY A 52 126.47 9.18 106.14
CA GLY A 52 127.71 8.39 106.07
C GLY A 52 128.66 8.63 107.27
N GLN A 53 128.57 9.78 107.93
CA GLN A 53 129.34 10.10 109.13
C GLN A 53 128.72 9.54 110.43
N SER A 54 127.42 9.26 110.45
CA SER A 54 126.74 8.72 111.63
C SER A 54 126.87 7.19 111.72
N VAL A 55 128.10 6.70 111.89
CA VAL A 55 128.32 5.33 112.37
C VAL A 55 128.05 5.34 113.89
N VAL A 56 126.83 4.99 114.28
CA VAL A 56 126.47 4.76 115.68
C VAL A 56 127.25 3.54 116.15
N GLN A 57 128.36 3.75 116.85
CA GLN A 57 128.99 2.69 117.63
C GLN A 57 128.06 2.37 118.81
N SER A 58 127.47 1.17 118.80
CA SER A 58 126.76 0.64 119.96
C SER A 58 127.77 0.32 121.07
N GLU A 59 127.69 1.03 122.19
CA GLU A 59 128.31 0.60 123.44
C GLU A 59 127.77 -0.79 123.83
N PRO A 60 128.60 -1.74 124.28
CA PRO A 60 128.11 -3.02 124.77
C PRO A 60 127.33 -2.76 126.06
N VAL A 61 126.01 -2.92 125.96
CA VAL A 61 125.10 -2.93 127.11
C VAL A 61 125.60 -4.00 128.08
N ALA A 62 125.86 -3.59 129.33
CA ALA A 62 126.23 -4.51 130.40
C ALA A 62 125.23 -5.66 130.42
N GLU A 63 125.74 -6.89 130.34
CA GLU A 63 124.93 -8.10 130.32
C GLU A 63 123.96 -8.06 131.50
N LEU A 64 122.67 -8.15 131.19
CA LEU A 64 121.64 -8.32 132.20
C LEU A 64 122.02 -9.55 133.05
N PRO A 65 121.88 -9.49 134.38
CA PRO A 65 122.04 -10.66 135.23
C PRO A 65 121.31 -11.86 134.64
N VAL A 66 121.98 -13.02 134.62
CA VAL A 66 121.55 -14.20 133.86
C VAL A 66 120.10 -14.59 134.18
N GLU A 67 119.69 -14.44 135.44
CA GLU A 67 118.32 -14.71 135.89
C GLU A 67 117.28 -13.79 135.25
N VAL A 68 117.60 -12.51 135.06
CA VAL A 68 116.72 -11.52 134.43
C VAL A 68 116.68 -11.72 132.91
N ALA A 69 117.82 -12.05 132.29
CA ALA A 69 117.91 -12.37 130.87
C ALA A 69 117.12 -13.65 130.52
N GLU A 70 117.21 -14.69 131.36
CA GLU A 70 116.44 -15.93 131.20
C GLU A 70 114.94 -15.70 131.38
N GLN A 71 114.51 -14.95 132.41
CA GLN A 71 113.10 -14.62 132.59
C GLN A 71 112.54 -13.77 131.44
N LEU A 72 113.31 -12.78 130.96
CA LEU A 72 112.93 -11.96 129.82
C LEU A 72 112.82 -12.81 128.54
N LYS A 73 113.74 -13.76 128.34
CA LYS A 73 113.69 -14.72 127.22
C LYS A 73 112.42 -15.57 127.28
N VAL A 74 112.10 -16.15 128.44
CA VAL A 74 110.87 -16.95 128.61
C VAL A 74 109.61 -16.11 128.36
N VAL A 75 109.56 -14.86 128.86
CA VAL A 75 108.41 -13.97 128.64
C VAL A 75 108.28 -13.52 127.19
N THR A 76 109.40 -13.23 126.52
CA THR A 76 109.40 -12.84 125.11
C THR A 76 109.05 -14.01 124.19
N GLU A 77 109.51 -15.22 124.47
CA GLU A 77 109.08 -16.45 123.79
C GLU A 77 107.57 -16.66 123.97
N ALA A 78 107.06 -16.61 125.20
CA ALA A 78 105.63 -16.76 125.47
C ALA A 78 104.75 -15.68 124.82
N LEU A 79 105.23 -14.43 124.77
CA LEU A 79 104.52 -13.33 124.08
C LEU A 79 104.54 -13.53 122.56
N THR A 80 105.66 -13.97 122.01
CA THR A 80 105.82 -14.25 120.57
C THR A 80 104.88 -15.39 120.16
N ASP A 81 104.81 -16.47 120.95
CA ASP A 81 103.90 -17.58 120.73
C ASP A 81 102.43 -17.13 120.78
N ARG A 82 102.09 -16.26 121.75
CA ARG A 82 100.72 -15.73 121.88
C ARG A 82 100.35 -14.77 120.74
N LEU A 83 101.28 -13.96 120.24
CA LEU A 83 101.08 -13.12 119.07
C LEU A 83 100.93 -13.96 117.79
N ALA A 84 101.75 -15.00 117.63
CA ALA A 84 101.64 -15.93 116.51
C ALA A 84 100.29 -16.65 116.51
N ALA A 85 99.85 -17.17 117.66
CA ALA A 85 98.53 -17.79 117.80
C ALA A 85 97.39 -16.81 117.50
N LEU A 86 97.46 -15.58 118.01
CA LEU A 86 96.45 -14.55 117.72
C LEU A 86 96.41 -14.17 116.23
N ALA A 87 97.57 -14.11 115.56
CA ALA A 87 97.64 -13.83 114.12
C ALA A 87 96.99 -14.94 113.29
N VAL A 88 97.22 -16.21 113.65
CA VAL A 88 96.55 -17.36 113.04
C VAL A 88 95.04 -17.30 113.26
N ASP A 89 94.58 -17.05 114.49
CA ASP A 89 93.15 -16.93 114.81
C ASP A 89 92.46 -15.78 114.06
N LEU A 90 93.14 -14.63 113.92
CA LEU A 90 92.63 -13.50 113.15
C LEU A 90 92.59 -13.80 111.65
N ASN A 91 93.60 -14.49 111.12
CA ASN A 91 93.63 -14.92 109.74
C ASN A 91 92.48 -15.89 109.45
N ASP A 92 92.30 -16.92 110.28
CA ASP A 92 91.22 -17.90 110.15
C ASP A 92 89.84 -17.24 110.18
N LYS A 93 89.64 -16.23 111.05
CA LYS A 93 88.40 -15.46 111.10
C LYS A 93 88.21 -14.60 109.85
N ALA A 94 89.26 -13.97 109.34
CA ALA A 94 89.21 -13.17 108.12
C ALA A 94 88.92 -14.03 106.88
N VAL A 95 89.56 -15.21 106.76
CA VAL A 95 89.32 -16.18 105.69
C VAL A 95 87.88 -16.67 105.73
N LYS A 96 87.39 -17.14 106.89
CA LYS A 96 85.99 -17.56 107.04
C LYS A 96 84.99 -16.45 106.74
N ALA A 97 85.28 -15.21 107.12
CA ALA A 97 84.42 -14.07 106.79
C ALA A 97 84.43 -13.76 105.28
N SER A 98 85.58 -13.87 104.62
CA SER A 98 85.72 -13.69 103.17
C SER A 98 85.01 -14.81 102.40
N GLU A 99 85.18 -16.07 102.79
CA GLU A 99 84.51 -17.22 102.19
C GLU A 99 82.99 -17.09 102.28
N ARG A 100 82.47 -16.67 103.44
CA ARG A 100 81.03 -16.39 103.60
C ARG A 100 80.55 -15.29 102.66
N ARG A 101 81.29 -14.17 102.57
CA ARG A 101 80.95 -13.09 101.64
C ARG A 101 80.99 -13.54 100.18
N VAL A 102 82.00 -14.32 99.79
CA VAL A 102 82.10 -14.88 98.44
C VAL A 102 80.95 -15.83 98.17
N ALA A 103 80.60 -16.71 99.11
CA ALA A 103 79.46 -17.62 98.97
C ALA A 103 78.13 -16.85 98.82
N GLU A 104 77.92 -15.78 99.60
CA GLU A 104 76.75 -14.92 99.48
C GLU A 104 76.69 -14.20 98.13
N VAL A 105 77.81 -13.66 97.64
CA VAL A 105 77.90 -13.00 96.32
C VAL A 105 77.65 -13.99 95.20
N VAL A 106 78.25 -15.18 95.25
CA VAL A 106 78.03 -16.24 94.25
C VAL A 106 76.58 -16.69 94.25
N ARG A 107 75.95 -16.85 95.42
CA ARG A 107 74.52 -17.18 95.52
C ARG A 107 73.66 -16.07 94.94
N ALA A 108 73.89 -14.81 95.32
CA ALA A 108 73.11 -13.68 94.81
C ALA A 108 73.27 -13.50 93.30
N ALA A 109 74.47 -13.69 92.77
CA ALA A 109 74.72 -13.66 91.32
C ALA A 109 74.04 -14.84 90.60
N GLY A 110 74.01 -16.02 91.23
CA GLY A 110 73.27 -17.17 90.72
C GLY A 110 71.76 -16.92 90.65
N GLU A 111 71.17 -16.42 91.72
CA GLU A 111 69.75 -16.05 91.79
C GLU A 111 69.40 -14.95 90.78
N GLN A 112 70.24 -13.92 90.62
CA GLN A 112 70.04 -12.88 89.61
C GLN A 112 70.12 -13.42 88.19
N ARG A 113 71.04 -14.35 87.93
CA ARG A 113 71.15 -14.98 86.60
C ARG A 113 69.94 -15.84 86.30
N GLU A 114 69.48 -16.66 87.24
CA GLU A 114 68.29 -17.49 87.07
C GLU A 114 67.02 -16.65 86.86
N GLN A 115 66.90 -15.54 87.58
CA GLN A 115 65.81 -14.59 87.35
C GLN A 115 65.89 -13.97 85.95
N ALA A 116 67.06 -13.50 85.52
CA ALA A 116 67.24 -12.93 84.19
C ALA A 116 67.00 -13.97 83.07
N ASP A 117 67.47 -15.20 83.24
CA ASP A 117 67.25 -16.30 82.31
C ASP A 117 65.74 -16.62 82.20
N SER A 118 65.00 -16.56 83.32
CA SER A 118 63.54 -16.75 83.35
C SER A 118 62.79 -15.60 82.66
N GLU A 119 63.15 -14.35 82.94
CA GLU A 119 62.55 -13.17 82.29
C GLU A 119 62.84 -13.15 80.78
N LEU A 120 64.04 -13.57 80.36
CA LEU A 120 64.38 -13.71 78.94
C LEU A 120 63.57 -14.82 78.27
N ALA A 121 63.32 -15.93 78.95
CA ALA A 121 62.47 -17.00 78.43
C ALA A 121 61.02 -16.53 78.24
N ASP A 122 60.46 -15.83 79.23
CA ASP A 122 59.12 -15.25 79.13
C ASP A 122 59.04 -14.23 77.99
N ALA A 123 60.03 -13.32 77.89
CA ALA A 123 60.08 -12.35 76.80
C ALA A 123 60.17 -13.03 75.43
N SER A 124 61.00 -14.07 75.30
CA SER A 124 61.13 -14.84 74.05
C SER A 124 59.80 -15.50 73.67
N GLN A 125 59.11 -16.13 74.63
CA GLN A 125 57.78 -16.70 74.41
C GLN A 125 56.77 -15.65 73.94
N THR A 126 56.79 -14.45 74.54
CA THR A 126 55.89 -13.37 74.08
C THR A 126 56.20 -12.89 72.67
N VAL A 127 57.47 -12.91 72.25
CA VAL A 127 57.85 -12.59 70.87
C VAL A 127 57.33 -13.65 69.92
N ASP A 128 57.53 -14.94 70.23
CA ASP A 128 57.03 -16.06 69.42
C ASP A 128 55.49 -15.98 69.27
N ASP A 129 54.76 -15.71 70.35
CA ASP A 129 53.30 -15.54 70.33
C ASP A 129 52.85 -14.35 69.47
N LEU A 130 53.64 -13.27 69.43
CA LEU A 130 53.37 -12.08 68.61
C LEU A 130 53.70 -12.33 67.14
N GLU A 131 54.78 -13.05 66.85
CA GLU A 131 55.14 -13.46 65.49
C GLU A 131 54.07 -14.39 64.91
N GLN A 132 53.60 -15.38 65.67
CA GLN A 132 52.50 -16.24 65.25
C GLN A 132 51.23 -15.43 64.94
N LYS A 133 50.87 -14.48 65.82
CA LYS A 133 49.71 -13.60 65.56
C LYS A 133 49.93 -12.71 64.34
N LEU A 134 51.14 -12.25 64.09
CA LEU A 134 51.45 -11.45 62.91
C LEU A 134 51.25 -12.28 61.64
N ASP A 135 51.77 -13.50 61.61
CA ASP A 135 51.62 -14.42 60.49
C ASP A 135 50.14 -14.73 60.22
N GLU A 136 49.35 -15.05 61.25
CA GLU A 136 47.90 -15.27 61.13
C GLU A 136 47.17 -14.05 60.54
N LYS A 137 47.60 -12.83 60.90
CA LYS A 137 47.01 -11.59 60.36
C LYS A 137 47.43 -11.34 58.93
N VAL A 138 48.67 -11.64 58.57
CA VAL A 138 49.16 -11.54 57.19
C VAL A 138 48.38 -12.49 56.30
N GLU A 139 48.22 -13.76 56.70
CA GLU A 139 47.42 -14.74 55.95
C GLU A 139 45.96 -14.29 55.78
N LEU A 140 45.36 -13.71 56.83
CA LEU A 140 44.01 -13.17 56.76
C LEU A 140 43.91 -12.00 55.78
N ILE A 141 44.89 -11.09 55.78
CA ILE A 141 44.94 -9.95 54.85
C ILE A 141 45.05 -10.46 53.42
N GLU A 142 45.97 -11.39 53.14
CA GLU A 142 46.13 -11.95 51.80
C GLU A 142 44.84 -12.64 51.30
N SER A 143 44.17 -13.39 52.18
CA SER A 143 42.88 -14.02 51.87
C SER A 143 41.79 -12.98 51.55
N LEU A 144 41.68 -11.92 52.35
CA LEU A 144 40.72 -10.84 52.12
C LEU A 144 41.04 -10.06 50.83
N GLU A 145 42.32 -9.83 50.51
CA GLU A 145 42.73 -9.20 49.27
C GLU A 145 42.36 -10.05 48.05
N GLN A 146 42.56 -11.37 48.11
CA GLN A 146 42.12 -12.30 47.07
C GLN A 146 40.60 -12.29 46.89
N GLN A 147 39.83 -12.32 47.98
CA GLN A 147 38.37 -12.20 47.93
C GLN A 147 37.91 -10.86 47.36
N LEU A 148 38.57 -9.76 47.73
CA LEU A 148 38.25 -8.44 47.20
C LEU A 148 38.56 -8.35 45.71
N ALA A 149 39.65 -8.96 45.24
CA ALA A 149 40.01 -9.02 43.83
C ALA A 149 39.00 -9.85 43.03
N SER A 150 38.59 -11.01 43.54
CA SER A 150 37.60 -11.87 42.87
C SER A 150 36.23 -11.18 42.78
N GLU A 151 35.77 -10.53 43.85
CA GLU A 151 34.53 -9.74 43.87
C GLU A 151 34.59 -8.55 42.91
N LYS A 152 35.73 -7.85 42.83
CA LYS A 152 35.91 -6.77 41.84
C LYS A 152 35.82 -7.29 40.41
N SER A 153 36.46 -8.42 40.12
CA SER A 153 36.38 -9.06 38.79
C SER A 153 34.95 -9.50 38.47
N ALA A 154 34.25 -10.11 39.43
CA ALA A 154 32.85 -10.52 39.26
C ALA A 154 31.93 -9.32 39.00
N ARG A 155 32.08 -8.23 39.75
CA ARG A 155 31.33 -6.98 39.52
C ARG A 155 31.64 -6.35 38.16
N GLN A 156 32.89 -6.38 37.71
CA GLN A 156 33.26 -5.87 36.39
C GLN A 156 32.60 -6.71 35.29
N ALA A 157 32.60 -8.04 35.41
CA ALA A 157 31.89 -8.92 34.48
C ALA A 157 30.38 -8.63 34.46
N GLN A 158 29.75 -8.53 35.64
CA GLN A 158 28.32 -8.19 35.75
C GLN A 158 28.00 -6.82 35.14
N ALA A 159 28.87 -5.81 35.29
CA ALA A 159 28.67 -4.50 34.70
C ALA A 159 28.71 -4.55 33.15
N VAL A 160 29.59 -5.37 32.58
CA VAL A 160 29.65 -5.60 31.13
C VAL A 160 28.40 -6.32 30.64
N GLU A 161 27.98 -7.40 31.31
CA GLU A 161 26.74 -8.11 30.96
C GLU A 161 25.51 -7.19 31.02
N LEU A 162 25.41 -6.37 32.07
CA LEU A 162 24.32 -5.42 32.23
C LEU A 162 24.33 -4.33 31.15
N ALA A 163 25.52 -3.89 30.70
CA ALA A 163 25.64 -2.98 29.56
C ALA A 163 25.19 -3.65 28.25
N GLN A 164 25.60 -4.90 28.00
CA GLN A 164 25.18 -5.65 26.81
C GLN A 164 23.66 -5.92 26.79
N VAL A 165 23.06 -6.24 27.93
CA VAL A 165 21.60 -6.43 28.04
C VAL A 165 20.87 -5.12 27.77
N ARG A 166 21.36 -3.98 28.27
CA ARG A 166 20.79 -2.66 27.97
C ARG A 166 20.88 -2.34 26.47
N GLU A 167 22.00 -2.62 25.83
CA GLU A 167 22.15 -2.42 24.38
C GLU A 167 21.16 -3.30 23.59
N ARG A 168 21.05 -4.58 23.95
CA ARG A 168 20.07 -5.49 23.33
C ARG A 168 18.64 -5.03 23.55
N LEU A 169 18.32 -4.50 24.73
CA LEU A 169 17.00 -3.96 25.04
C LEU A 169 16.68 -2.77 24.13
N VAL A 170 17.60 -1.80 24.02
CA VAL A 170 17.43 -0.64 23.12
C VAL A 170 17.24 -1.09 21.67
N ALA A 171 18.04 -2.04 21.19
CA ALA A 171 17.91 -2.58 19.84
C ALA A 171 16.54 -3.26 19.60
N VAL A 172 16.04 -4.00 20.60
CA VAL A 172 14.72 -4.64 20.54
C VAL A 172 13.60 -3.60 20.58
N GLU A 173 13.70 -2.58 21.42
CA GLU A 173 12.74 -1.47 21.50
C GLU A 173 12.66 -0.70 20.18
N GLU A 174 13.80 -0.38 19.56
CA GLU A 174 13.84 0.24 18.24
C GLU A 174 13.23 -0.65 17.14
N ALA A 175 13.54 -1.95 17.15
CA ALA A 175 12.98 -2.90 16.21
C ALA A 175 11.46 -3.05 16.37
N ALA A 176 10.98 -3.10 17.61
CA ALA A 176 9.56 -3.14 17.94
C ALA A 176 8.85 -1.84 17.51
N GLY A 177 9.46 -0.68 17.74
CA GLY A 177 8.96 0.62 17.25
C GLY A 177 8.81 0.66 15.74
N LYS A 178 9.87 0.27 15.00
CA LYS A 178 9.83 0.19 13.52
C LYS A 178 8.77 -0.80 13.03
N ALA A 179 8.62 -1.95 13.69
CA ALA A 179 7.60 -2.93 13.35
C ALA A 179 6.18 -2.39 13.58
N ALA A 180 5.97 -1.65 14.67
CA ALA A 180 4.70 -0.99 14.96
C ALA A 180 4.37 0.10 13.91
N ASP A 181 5.35 0.92 13.52
CA ASP A 181 5.18 1.93 12.47
C ASP A 181 4.83 1.29 11.12
N GLN A 182 5.52 0.20 10.76
CA GLN A 182 5.22 -0.56 9.55
C GLN A 182 3.82 -1.18 9.58
N ALA A 183 3.39 -1.72 10.73
CA ALA A 183 2.06 -2.27 10.88
C ALA A 183 0.98 -1.18 10.76
N ALA A 184 1.18 -0.03 11.39
CA ALA A 184 0.27 1.11 11.29
C ALA A 184 0.17 1.66 9.85
N GLN A 185 1.29 1.68 9.12
CA GLN A 185 1.31 2.09 7.72
C GLN A 185 0.54 1.10 6.83
N ARG A 186 0.77 -0.21 7.00
CA ARG A 186 0.00 -1.24 6.29
C ARG A 186 -1.49 -1.16 6.59
N GLU A 187 -1.86 -0.89 7.84
CA GLU A 187 -3.27 -0.74 8.21
C GLU A 187 -3.90 0.46 7.49
N LYS A 188 -3.20 1.60 7.40
CA LYS A 188 -3.67 2.76 6.63
C LYS A 188 -3.82 2.46 5.14
N GLU A 189 -2.86 1.76 4.55
CA GLU A 189 -2.92 1.33 3.14
C GLU A 189 -4.11 0.41 2.89
N LEU A 190 -4.31 -0.60 3.73
CA LEU A 190 -5.47 -1.49 3.64
C LEU A 190 -6.80 -0.75 3.85
N GLN A 191 -6.85 0.23 4.76
CA GLN A 191 -8.04 1.06 4.95
C GLN A 191 -8.34 1.91 3.70
N ALA A 192 -7.31 2.46 3.04
CA ALA A 192 -7.46 3.19 1.79
C ALA A 192 -7.95 2.26 0.66
N ASP A 193 -7.37 1.07 0.52
CA ASP A 193 -7.77 0.08 -0.47
C ASP A 193 -9.24 -0.36 -0.27
N ILE A 194 -9.66 -0.56 0.99
CA ILE A 194 -11.07 -0.88 1.32
C ILE A 194 -12.00 0.27 0.92
N LEU A 195 -11.62 1.53 1.15
CA LEU A 195 -12.43 2.69 0.78
C LEU A 195 -12.55 2.81 -0.74
N ASP A 196 -11.46 2.61 -1.47
CA ASP A 196 -11.48 2.67 -2.94
C ASP A 196 -12.24 1.49 -3.55
N ALA A 197 -12.12 0.29 -2.99
CA ALA A 197 -12.94 -0.86 -3.37
C ALA A 197 -14.43 -0.58 -3.15
N ARG A 198 -14.81 0.03 -2.02
CA ARG A 198 -16.20 0.43 -1.75
C ARG A 198 -16.72 1.48 -2.73
N ARG A 199 -15.89 2.47 -3.08
CA ARG A 199 -16.24 3.49 -4.10
C ARG A 199 -16.43 2.85 -5.47
N ALA A 200 -15.54 1.94 -5.85
CA ALA A 200 -15.65 1.21 -7.11
C ALA A 200 -16.91 0.34 -7.16
N GLU A 201 -17.22 -0.36 -6.06
CA GLU A 201 -18.46 -1.15 -5.93
C GLU A 201 -19.70 -0.25 -6.04
N GLN A 202 -19.72 0.90 -5.34
CA GLN A 202 -20.82 1.86 -5.44
C GLN A 202 -20.98 2.39 -6.87
N ALA A 203 -19.88 2.77 -7.53
CA ALA A 203 -19.92 3.22 -8.91
C ALA A 203 -20.42 2.12 -9.87
N SER A 204 -20.06 0.85 -9.63
CA SER A 204 -20.60 -0.28 -10.39
C SER A 204 -22.11 -0.41 -10.18
N ARG A 205 -22.58 -0.35 -8.93
CA ARG A 205 -24.02 -0.40 -8.61
C ARG A 205 -24.79 0.76 -9.22
N GLU A 206 -24.24 1.97 -9.22
CA GLU A 206 -24.85 3.13 -9.86
C GLU A 206 -24.95 2.94 -11.39
N ARG A 207 -23.91 2.42 -12.04
CA ARG A 207 -23.94 2.08 -13.47
C ARG A 207 -24.94 0.98 -13.78
N GLU A 208 -25.01 -0.06 -12.95
CA GLU A 208 -25.99 -1.13 -13.09
C GLU A 208 -27.42 -0.58 -12.93
N ALA A 209 -27.68 0.26 -11.93
CA ALA A 209 -28.97 0.90 -11.74
C ALA A 209 -29.35 1.81 -12.92
N GLN A 210 -28.39 2.57 -13.46
CA GLN A 210 -28.59 3.37 -14.68
C GLN A 210 -28.88 2.50 -15.90
N ALA A 211 -28.15 1.40 -16.08
CA ALA A 211 -28.38 0.46 -17.18
C ALA A 211 -29.75 -0.20 -17.09
N VAL A 212 -30.15 -0.65 -15.89
CA VAL A 212 -31.49 -1.20 -15.62
C VAL A 212 -32.57 -0.14 -15.87
N GLY A 213 -32.37 1.10 -15.42
CA GLY A 213 -33.29 2.21 -15.69
C GLY A 213 -33.42 2.54 -17.18
N ALA A 214 -32.31 2.55 -17.92
CA ALA A 214 -32.30 2.75 -19.37
C ALA A 214 -33.01 1.61 -20.10
N LEU A 215 -32.80 0.36 -19.67
CA LEU A 215 -33.48 -0.81 -20.23
C LEU A 215 -34.99 -0.75 -19.98
N ALA A 216 -35.42 -0.43 -18.75
CA ALA A 216 -36.84 -0.24 -18.44
C ALA A 216 -37.48 0.90 -19.25
N ALA A 217 -36.75 2.00 -19.49
CA ALA A 217 -37.21 3.09 -20.34
C ALA A 217 -37.33 2.67 -21.82
N ALA A 218 -36.35 1.90 -22.33
CA ALA A 218 -36.40 1.35 -23.69
C ALA A 218 -37.54 0.34 -23.86
N GLU A 219 -37.78 -0.53 -22.87
CA GLU A 219 -38.92 -1.45 -22.86
C GLU A 219 -40.25 -0.68 -22.90
N LYS A 220 -40.38 0.39 -22.09
CA LYS A 220 -41.57 1.25 -22.11
C LYS A 220 -41.77 1.89 -23.49
N GLN A 221 -40.71 2.44 -24.09
CA GLN A 221 -40.76 2.98 -25.45
C GLN A 221 -41.16 1.92 -26.48
N HIS A 222 -40.62 0.70 -26.38
CA HIS A 222 -41.02 -0.40 -27.25
C HIS A 222 -42.50 -0.75 -27.11
N VAL A 223 -43.06 -0.71 -25.90
CA VAL A 223 -44.51 -0.90 -25.69
C VAL A 223 -45.30 0.24 -26.32
N GLU A 224 -44.92 1.50 -26.07
CA GLU A 224 -45.57 2.67 -26.67
C GLU A 224 -45.51 2.64 -28.21
N ASP A 225 -44.34 2.32 -28.79
CA ASP A 225 -44.14 2.16 -30.23
C ASP A 225 -44.97 1.00 -30.81
N ALA A 226 -45.12 -0.11 -30.06
CA ALA A 226 -45.95 -1.23 -30.46
C ALA A 226 -47.44 -0.83 -30.47
N GLU A 227 -47.91 -0.07 -29.47
CA GLU A 227 -49.27 0.47 -29.42
C GLU A 227 -49.53 1.46 -30.57
N ILE A 228 -48.60 2.39 -30.83
CA ILE A 228 -48.67 3.32 -31.96
C ILE A 228 -48.71 2.54 -33.27
N SER A 229 -47.82 1.56 -33.44
CA SER A 229 -47.78 0.70 -34.63
C SER A 229 -49.09 -0.06 -34.83
N GLN A 230 -49.69 -0.57 -33.76
CA GLN A 230 -51.00 -1.24 -33.81
C GLN A 230 -52.10 -0.26 -34.22
N ARG A 231 -52.10 0.96 -33.68
CA ARG A 231 -53.05 2.01 -34.03
C ARG A 231 -52.93 2.42 -35.50
N LEU A 232 -51.71 2.67 -35.97
CA LEU A 232 -51.42 2.96 -37.38
C LEU A 232 -51.87 1.82 -38.30
N ARG A 233 -51.67 0.56 -37.91
CA ARG A 233 -52.20 -0.60 -38.67
C ARG A 233 -53.73 -0.60 -38.74
N LEU A 234 -54.42 -0.26 -37.66
CA LEU A 234 -55.88 -0.14 -37.66
C LEU A 234 -56.36 1.01 -38.53
N ASP A 235 -55.70 2.16 -38.46
CA ASP A 235 -56.03 3.33 -39.27
C ASP A 235 -55.73 3.09 -40.76
N LEU A 236 -54.63 2.39 -41.09
CA LEU A 236 -54.33 1.93 -42.45
C LEU A 236 -55.39 0.94 -42.97
N ARG A 237 -55.90 0.04 -42.12
CA ARG A 237 -57.01 -0.84 -42.50
C ARG A 237 -58.28 -0.02 -42.78
N LYS A 238 -58.65 0.90 -41.88
CA LYS A 238 -59.82 1.76 -42.07
C LYS A 238 -59.73 2.60 -43.35
N THR A 239 -58.60 3.28 -43.56
CA THR A 239 -58.38 4.07 -44.78
C THR A 239 -58.32 3.18 -46.02
N GLY A 240 -57.78 1.97 -45.92
CA GLY A 240 -57.86 0.95 -46.96
C GLY A 240 -59.30 0.52 -47.28
N ASP A 241 -60.13 0.29 -46.27
CA ASP A 241 -61.55 -0.06 -46.40
C ASP A 241 -62.36 1.11 -47.00
N GLU A 242 -62.11 2.34 -46.55
CA GLU A 242 -62.69 3.58 -47.10
C GLU A 242 -62.28 3.78 -48.56
N LEU A 243 -61.00 3.56 -48.89
CA LEU A 243 -60.50 3.62 -50.26
C LEU A 243 -61.16 2.53 -51.12
N ALA A 244 -61.25 1.29 -50.64
CA ALA A 244 -61.91 0.19 -51.33
C ALA A 244 -63.40 0.51 -51.58
N LYS A 245 -64.08 1.12 -50.61
CA LYS A 245 -65.46 1.60 -50.76
C LYS A 245 -65.55 2.71 -51.80
N SER A 246 -64.69 3.73 -51.74
CA SER A 246 -64.67 4.81 -52.73
C SER A 246 -64.38 4.31 -54.14
N ARG A 247 -63.54 3.27 -54.26
CA ARG A 247 -63.23 2.61 -55.52
C ARG A 247 -64.43 1.82 -56.05
N SER A 248 -65.12 1.07 -55.19
CA SER A 248 -66.39 0.41 -55.54
C SER A 248 -67.46 1.43 -55.96
N ASP A 249 -67.59 2.54 -55.24
CA ASP A 249 -68.52 3.62 -55.59
C ASP A 249 -68.15 4.26 -56.95
N ALA A 250 -66.86 4.46 -57.22
CA ALA A 250 -66.38 4.93 -58.52
C ALA A 250 -66.62 3.91 -59.64
N GLU A 251 -66.38 2.61 -59.40
CA GLU A 251 -66.66 1.52 -60.32
C GLU A 251 -68.18 1.43 -60.64
N ASN A 252 -69.02 1.57 -59.62
CA ASN A 252 -70.48 1.64 -59.76
C ASN A 252 -70.91 2.89 -60.55
N ALA A 253 -70.31 4.06 -60.29
CA ALA A 253 -70.58 5.27 -61.04
C ALA A 253 -70.17 5.12 -62.52
N THR A 254 -69.04 4.46 -62.81
CA THR A 254 -68.65 4.14 -64.19
C THR A 254 -69.61 3.14 -64.85
N ALA A 255 -70.09 2.13 -64.14
CA ALA A 255 -71.09 1.19 -64.65
C ALA A 255 -72.43 1.89 -64.95
N GLN A 256 -72.87 2.80 -64.07
CA GLN A 256 -74.06 3.64 -64.29
C GLN A 256 -73.88 4.55 -65.51
N LEU A 257 -72.71 5.18 -65.68
CA LEU A 257 -72.39 5.98 -66.86
C LEU A 257 -72.40 5.14 -68.15
N GLN A 258 -71.88 3.91 -68.10
CA GLN A 258 -71.94 2.98 -69.25
C GLN A 258 -73.38 2.61 -69.59
N SER A 259 -74.20 2.24 -68.59
CA SER A 259 -75.62 1.96 -68.79
C SER A 259 -76.37 3.16 -69.37
N ALA A 260 -76.11 4.37 -68.88
CA ALA A 260 -76.71 5.59 -69.42
C ALA A 260 -76.26 5.87 -70.87
N LEU A 261 -75.01 5.56 -71.22
CA LEU A 261 -74.53 5.65 -72.60
C LEU A 261 -75.22 4.63 -73.51
N GLU A 262 -75.45 3.41 -73.04
CA GLU A 262 -76.21 2.38 -73.77
C GLU A 262 -77.67 2.82 -73.98
N GLU A 263 -78.34 3.34 -72.95
CA GLU A 263 -79.69 3.92 -73.05
C GLU A 263 -79.75 5.10 -74.03
N LEU A 264 -78.71 5.94 -74.07
CA LEU A 264 -78.65 7.06 -74.99
C LEU A 264 -78.39 6.58 -76.43
N GLN A 265 -77.67 5.48 -76.62
CA GLN A 265 -77.51 4.84 -77.93
C GLN A 265 -78.80 4.19 -78.41
N THR A 266 -79.55 3.49 -77.56
CA THR A 266 -80.85 2.92 -77.91
C THR A 266 -81.87 4.01 -78.23
N ALA A 267 -81.98 5.06 -77.41
CA ALA A 267 -82.83 6.20 -77.70
C ALA A 267 -82.48 6.88 -79.04
N ARG A 268 -81.19 6.94 -79.38
CA ARG A 268 -80.74 7.49 -80.67
C ARG A 268 -81.07 6.58 -81.85
N ALA A 269 -81.07 5.26 -81.66
CA ALA A 269 -81.52 4.29 -82.65
C ALA A 269 -83.04 4.37 -82.88
N GLU A 270 -83.83 4.52 -81.80
CA GLU A 270 -85.28 4.72 -81.87
C GLU A 270 -85.64 6.05 -82.56
N ALA A 271 -84.90 7.13 -82.29
CA ALA A 271 -85.09 8.40 -82.99
C ALA A 271 -84.77 8.30 -84.50
N ARG A 272 -83.75 7.51 -84.89
CA ARG A 272 -83.47 7.21 -86.31
C ARG A 272 -84.59 6.40 -86.95
N ALA A 273 -85.09 5.36 -86.27
CA ALA A 273 -86.21 4.57 -86.75
C ALA A 273 -87.49 5.42 -86.91
N GLY A 274 -87.74 6.38 -85.99
CA GLY A 274 -88.85 7.32 -86.10
C GLY A 274 -88.74 8.28 -87.29
N LEU A 275 -87.53 8.73 -87.63
CA LEU A 275 -87.28 9.55 -88.83
C LEU A 275 -87.48 8.74 -90.12
N GLU A 276 -87.07 7.48 -90.15
CA GLU A 276 -87.29 6.57 -91.28
C GLU A 276 -88.78 6.23 -91.46
N TYR A 277 -89.53 6.05 -90.36
CA TYR A 277 -90.98 5.83 -90.40
C TYR A 277 -91.73 7.06 -90.93
N LYS A 278 -91.27 8.27 -90.58
CA LYS A 278 -91.84 9.52 -91.09
C LYS A 278 -91.60 9.71 -92.60
N ALA A 279 -90.40 9.38 -93.08
CA ALA A 279 -90.08 9.41 -94.51
C ALA A 279 -90.89 8.37 -95.33
N GLN A 280 -91.16 7.20 -94.75
CA GLN A 280 -92.04 6.19 -95.37
C GLN A 280 -93.50 6.65 -95.43
N LEU A 281 -93.98 7.39 -94.42
CA LEU A 281 -95.34 7.95 -94.41
C LEU A 281 -95.49 9.03 -95.50
N GLU A 282 -94.52 9.93 -95.63
CA GLU A 282 -94.52 10.98 -96.67
C GLU A 282 -94.48 10.40 -98.09
N ALA A 283 -93.72 9.31 -98.30
CA ALA A 283 -93.70 8.58 -99.57
C ALA A 283 -95.03 7.84 -99.86
N ALA A 284 -95.74 7.36 -98.82
CA ALA A 284 -97.07 6.77 -98.97
C ALA A 284 -98.13 7.83 -99.32
N THR A 285 -98.07 9.03 -98.74
CA THR A 285 -98.98 10.15 -99.06
C THR A 285 -98.79 10.67 -100.48
N GLN A 286 -97.55 10.72 -100.99
CA GLN A 286 -97.27 11.06 -102.39
C GLN A 286 -97.78 10.01 -103.39
N ARG A 287 -97.79 8.73 -103.00
CA ARG A 287 -98.36 7.65 -103.83
C ARG A 287 -99.89 7.72 -103.88
N ILE A 288 -100.55 8.05 -102.78
CA ILE A 288 -102.02 8.20 -102.71
C ILE A 288 -102.48 9.39 -103.58
N THR A 289 -101.84 10.55 -103.48
CA THR A 289 -102.15 11.73 -104.31
C THR A 289 -101.96 11.45 -105.81
N SER A 290 -100.89 10.76 -106.20
CA SER A 290 -100.69 10.35 -107.61
C SER A 290 -101.68 9.29 -108.11
N ALA A 291 -102.32 8.54 -107.21
CA ALA A 291 -103.35 7.55 -107.56
C ALA A 291 -104.73 8.22 -107.70
N GLU A 292 -105.04 9.22 -106.89
CA GLU A 292 -106.27 10.02 -106.98
C GLU A 292 -106.32 10.85 -108.28
N GLU A 293 -105.21 11.41 -108.74
CA GLU A 293 -105.13 12.11 -110.03
C GLU A 293 -105.37 11.17 -111.22
N ARG A 294 -104.81 9.96 -111.19
CA ARG A 294 -105.05 8.92 -112.21
C ARG A 294 -106.50 8.43 -112.22
N GLU A 295 -107.16 8.37 -111.06
CA GLU A 295 -108.58 7.99 -110.97
C GLU A 295 -109.49 9.09 -111.55
N ARG A 296 -109.12 10.37 -111.37
CA ARG A 296 -109.85 11.52 -111.92
C ARG A 296 -109.76 11.57 -113.45
N ASP A 297 -108.58 11.32 -114.00
CA ASP A 297 -108.36 11.24 -115.46
C ASP A 297 -109.09 10.03 -116.08
N ALA A 298 -109.12 8.89 -115.38
CA ALA A 298 -109.85 7.70 -115.82
C ALA A 298 -111.38 7.91 -115.85
N ARG A 299 -111.93 8.67 -114.89
CA ARG A 299 -113.37 9.00 -114.86
C ARG A 299 -113.77 9.98 -115.98
N GLN A 300 -112.94 10.98 -116.29
CA GLN A 300 -113.19 11.88 -117.42
C GLN A 300 -113.06 11.18 -118.79
N ALA A 301 -112.17 10.19 -118.92
CA ALA A 301 -112.07 9.36 -120.12
C ALA A 301 -113.29 8.44 -120.30
N ALA A 302 -113.86 7.90 -119.21
CA ALA A 302 -115.06 7.07 -119.25
C ALA A 302 -116.33 7.85 -119.62
N GLU A 303 -116.46 9.11 -119.18
CA GLU A 303 -117.58 10.00 -119.56
C GLU A 303 -117.56 10.38 -121.05
N LYS A 304 -116.38 10.62 -121.62
CA LYS A 304 -116.22 10.85 -123.07
C LYS A 304 -116.56 9.62 -123.92
N ALA A 305 -116.13 8.43 -123.49
CA ALA A 305 -116.44 7.18 -124.18
C ALA A 305 -117.95 6.82 -124.10
N SER A 306 -118.64 7.20 -123.02
CA SER A 306 -120.08 7.01 -122.87
C SER A 306 -120.90 7.96 -123.78
N GLY A 307 -120.44 9.20 -123.99
CA GLY A 307 -121.05 10.15 -124.93
C GLY A 307 -120.92 9.73 -126.41
N GLU A 308 -119.78 9.15 -126.78
CA GLU A 308 -119.53 8.64 -128.13
C GLU A 308 -120.33 7.35 -128.43
N ALA A 309 -120.53 6.49 -127.43
CA ALA A 309 -121.37 5.30 -127.55
C ALA A 309 -122.87 5.63 -127.72
N HIS A 310 -123.37 6.70 -127.10
CA HIS A 310 -124.77 7.12 -127.24
C HIS A 310 -125.05 7.75 -128.61
N GLN A 311 -124.09 8.47 -129.21
CA GLN A 311 -124.20 9.00 -130.57
C GLN A 311 -124.16 7.90 -131.64
N ALA A 312 -123.37 6.84 -131.42
CA ALA A 312 -123.36 5.65 -132.29
C ALA A 312 -124.69 4.88 -132.25
N GLN A 313 -125.38 4.88 -131.10
CA GLN A 313 -126.67 4.21 -130.93
C GLN A 313 -127.84 4.95 -131.63
N VAL A 314 -127.83 6.29 -131.63
CA VAL A 314 -128.80 7.11 -132.38
C VAL A 314 -128.59 7.02 -133.89
N ALA A 315 -127.33 6.91 -134.35
CA ALA A 315 -127.02 6.67 -135.76
C ALA A 315 -127.50 5.29 -136.25
N LEU A 316 -127.39 4.26 -135.40
CA LEU A 316 -127.85 2.90 -135.72
C LEU A 316 -129.39 2.85 -135.88
N GLN A 317 -130.15 3.50 -134.99
CA GLN A 317 -131.62 3.57 -135.10
C GLN A 317 -132.09 4.35 -136.34
N ALA A 318 -131.37 5.40 -136.76
CA ALA A 318 -131.67 6.10 -138.01
C ALA A 318 -131.39 5.26 -139.27
N THR A 319 -130.40 4.35 -139.23
CA THR A 319 -130.14 3.41 -140.33
C THR A 319 -131.14 2.25 -140.38
N GLN A 320 -131.65 1.81 -139.22
CA GLN A 320 -132.69 0.78 -139.14
C GLN A 320 -134.06 1.29 -139.64
N ALA A 321 -134.43 2.54 -139.35
CA ALA A 321 -135.65 3.14 -139.90
C ALA A 321 -135.60 3.33 -141.44
N ARG A 322 -134.40 3.58 -141.99
CA ARG A 322 -134.19 3.63 -143.46
C ARG A 322 -134.25 2.25 -144.11
N LEU A 323 -133.78 1.20 -143.43
CA LEU A 323 -133.92 -0.16 -143.92
C LEU A 323 -135.39 -0.61 -143.96
N GLU A 324 -136.18 -0.28 -142.95
CA GLU A 324 -137.62 -0.60 -142.95
C GLU A 324 -138.40 0.16 -144.03
N SER A 325 -138.02 1.40 -144.38
CA SER A 325 -138.66 2.13 -145.49
C SER A 325 -138.29 1.54 -146.85
N ILE A 326 -137.03 1.14 -147.05
CA ILE A 326 -136.58 0.48 -148.29
C ILE A 326 -137.23 -0.91 -148.45
N THR A 327 -137.53 -1.59 -147.34
CA THR A 327 -138.17 -2.91 -147.40
C THR A 327 -139.64 -2.79 -147.79
N ARG A 328 -140.35 -1.75 -147.32
CA ARG A 328 -141.73 -1.44 -147.78
C ARG A 328 -141.79 -0.97 -149.23
N GLU A 329 -140.77 -0.26 -149.71
CA GLU A 329 -140.63 0.10 -151.12
C GLU A 329 -140.36 -1.13 -152.01
N LEU A 330 -139.65 -2.14 -151.48
CA LEU A 330 -139.42 -3.41 -152.17
C LEU A 330 -140.70 -4.26 -152.26
N GLU A 331 -141.51 -4.30 -151.20
CA GLU A 331 -142.81 -5.01 -151.20
C GLU A 331 -143.81 -4.37 -152.16
N THR A 332 -143.81 -3.04 -152.28
CA THR A 332 -144.66 -2.32 -153.24
C THR A 332 -144.16 -2.45 -154.69
N ALA A 333 -142.84 -2.54 -154.91
CA ALA A 333 -142.29 -2.87 -156.23
C ALA A 333 -142.56 -4.32 -156.66
N GLN A 334 -142.60 -5.26 -155.71
CA GLN A 334 -142.97 -6.65 -155.99
C GLN A 334 -144.46 -6.84 -156.29
N ALA A 335 -145.34 -6.05 -155.66
CA ALA A 335 -146.76 -5.99 -156.02
C ALA A 335 -146.97 -5.42 -157.44
N ALA A 336 -146.25 -4.35 -157.81
CA ALA A 336 -146.27 -3.79 -159.17
C ALA A 336 -145.70 -4.75 -160.23
N ALA A 337 -144.73 -5.60 -159.88
CA ALA A 337 -144.24 -6.66 -160.76
C ALA A 337 -145.25 -7.80 -160.96
N SER A 338 -146.12 -8.08 -159.98
CA SER A 338 -147.22 -9.04 -160.14
C SER A 338 -148.36 -8.50 -161.02
N GLU A 339 -148.59 -7.18 -161.04
CA GLU A 339 -149.52 -6.52 -161.95
C GLU A 339 -148.98 -6.40 -163.38
N ALA A 340 -147.70 -6.04 -163.56
CA ALA A 340 -147.08 -5.96 -164.89
C ALA A 340 -146.94 -7.33 -165.59
N LYS A 341 -146.90 -8.44 -164.84
CA LYS A 341 -146.95 -9.80 -165.41
C LYS A 341 -148.36 -10.23 -165.80
N ALA A 342 -149.38 -9.73 -165.11
CA ALA A 342 -150.79 -9.90 -165.49
C ALA A 342 -151.17 -8.99 -166.68
N GLU A 343 -150.52 -7.83 -166.84
CA GLU A 343 -150.64 -6.91 -167.98
C GLU A 343 -149.70 -7.21 -169.18
N LEU A 344 -148.82 -8.20 -169.02
CA LEU A 344 -148.30 -9.06 -170.09
C LEU A 344 -149.12 -10.36 -170.20
N LYS A 345 -150.38 -10.32 -169.78
CA LYS A 345 -151.52 -10.17 -170.70
C LYS A 345 -151.24 -10.79 -172.07
N GLU A 346 -152.13 -11.70 -172.48
CA GLU A 346 -153.29 -11.34 -173.34
C GLU A 346 -152.98 -10.45 -174.58
N ILE A 347 -151.95 -9.59 -174.62
CA ILE A 347 -151.29 -9.08 -175.84
C ILE A 347 -150.61 -10.22 -176.63
N ARG A 348 -150.13 -11.29 -175.98
CA ARG A 348 -149.65 -12.49 -176.71
C ARG A 348 -150.80 -13.34 -177.28
N ALA A 349 -152.04 -13.10 -176.85
CA ALA A 349 -153.22 -13.78 -177.35
C ALA A 349 -153.81 -13.14 -178.62
N GLU A 350 -153.40 -11.92 -179.03
CA GLU A 350 -154.18 -11.19 -180.05
C GLU A 350 -153.53 -10.87 -181.39
N MET A 351 -152.22 -10.61 -181.57
CA MET A 351 -151.77 -10.23 -182.94
C MET A 351 -150.32 -10.57 -183.30
N LYS A 352 -150.12 -11.71 -183.96
CA LYS A 352 -149.39 -11.70 -185.24
C LYS A 352 -149.74 -12.88 -186.15
N LYS A 353 -150.57 -12.57 -187.16
CA LYS A 353 -150.25 -12.69 -188.61
C LYS A 353 -151.24 -11.82 -189.41
N PRO A 354 -150.79 -11.05 -190.41
CA PRO A 354 -151.37 -11.16 -191.78
C PRO A 354 -150.31 -10.91 -192.90
N ALA A 355 -150.37 -11.34 -194.17
CA ALA A 355 -151.46 -11.73 -195.08
C ALA A 355 -150.99 -12.70 -196.21
N ALA A 356 -151.98 -13.27 -196.92
CA ALA A 356 -151.93 -13.93 -198.23
C ALA A 356 -151.14 -15.24 -198.42
N LYS A 357 -151.79 -16.36 -198.10
CA LYS A 357 -152.07 -17.43 -199.07
C LYS A 357 -153.24 -18.25 -198.51
N LYS A 358 -153.98 -18.82 -199.45
CA LYS A 358 -154.80 -20.04 -199.35
C LYS A 358 -154.54 -20.85 -198.05
N GLY A 359 -155.57 -21.45 -197.47
CA GLY A 359 -156.08 -22.68 -198.10
C GLY A 359 -155.07 -23.83 -197.88
N ASP A 360 -155.38 -24.94 -197.25
CA ASP A 360 -156.62 -25.22 -196.57
C ASP A 360 -156.63 -24.51 -195.22
N VAL A 361 -157.33 -23.39 -195.32
CA VAL A 361 -158.31 -22.88 -194.38
C VAL A 361 -157.85 -22.88 -192.93
#